data_AF-A0A149UTP8-F1
#
_entry.id   AF-A0A149UTP8-F1
#
_cell.length_a   1.000
_cell.length_b   1.000
_cell.length_c   1.000
_cell.angle_alpha   90.00
_cell.angle_beta   90.00
_cell.angle_gamma   90.00
#
_symmetry.space_group_name_H-M   'P 1'
#
loop_
_entity.id
_entity.type
_entity.pdbx_description
1 polymer ?
#
loop_
_entity_poly.entity_id
_entity_poly.type
_entity_poly.pdbx_seq_one_letter_code
_entity_poly.pdbx_strand_id
1 'polypeptide(L)'
;MNTIAPNHYKTESGLQVWDVTRYMSGNMAQAFQYIYRAGRKGDEAEDLRKAVAFLEDWVSHPGVPRAVLPEGIEPTDGPSVGGSIIIDLPASDCWKAQTLIRIISADSYEGESLSGEPFCGRALVTKDVIPVLKKRIAELGGVDDSN
;
A
#
# COMPACT_ATOMS: atom_id res chain seq x y z
N MET A 1 -27.94 -0.11 5.67
CA MET A 1 -27.04 -0.72 6.66
C MET A 1 -26.14 0.39 7.19
N ASN A 2 -26.12 0.66 8.49
CA ASN A 2 -25.21 1.64 9.08
C ASN A 2 -23.82 1.01 9.18
N THR A 3 -22.95 1.34 8.23
CA THR A 3 -21.58 0.81 8.17
C THR A 3 -20.74 1.43 9.29
N ILE A 4 -20.26 0.59 10.23
CA ILE A 4 -19.36 0.95 11.37
C ILE A 4 -17.92 1.23 10.86
N ALA A 5 -17.81 1.80 9.66
CA ALA A 5 -16.56 2.06 8.99
C ALA A 5 -16.03 3.45 9.38
N PRO A 6 -14.85 3.58 10.01
CA PRO A 6 -14.28 4.89 10.28
C PRO A 6 -14.01 5.64 8.96
N ASN A 7 -14.38 6.93 8.87
CA ASN A 7 -14.33 7.70 7.63
C ASN A 7 -12.95 7.83 6.99
N HIS A 8 -11.86 7.68 7.76
CA HIS A 8 -10.49 7.77 7.25
C HIS A 8 -10.04 6.59 6.37
N TYR A 9 -10.91 5.60 6.17
CA TYR A 9 -10.69 4.47 5.25
C TYR A 9 -11.57 4.52 3.99
N LYS A 10 -12.36 5.59 3.79
CA LYS A 10 -13.28 5.72 2.65
C LYS A 10 -12.69 6.64 1.57
N THR A 11 -12.93 6.29 0.31
CA THR A 11 -12.76 7.19 -0.85
C THR A 11 -14.02 8.04 -1.04
N GLU A 12 -13.93 9.07 -1.90
CA GLU A 12 -15.09 9.90 -2.28
C GLU A 12 -16.18 9.10 -3.02
N SER A 13 -15.81 8.03 -3.74
CA SER A 13 -16.74 7.12 -4.42
C SER A 13 -17.42 6.10 -3.49
N GLY A 14 -17.01 6.04 -2.20
CA GLY A 14 -17.55 5.11 -1.22
C GLY A 14 -16.82 3.77 -1.12
N LEU A 15 -15.75 3.56 -1.90
CA LEU A 15 -14.85 2.42 -1.73
C LEU A 15 -14.10 2.53 -0.40
N GLN A 16 -13.78 1.39 0.18
CA GLN A 16 -13.10 1.34 1.46
C GLN A 16 -11.79 0.60 1.32
N VAL A 17 -10.79 0.99 2.10
CA VAL A 17 -9.46 0.35 2.05
C VAL A 17 -9.55 -1.17 2.23
N TRP A 18 -10.49 -1.67 3.03
CA TRP A 18 -10.70 -3.11 3.20
C TRP A 18 -11.24 -3.83 1.97
N ASP A 19 -11.77 -3.11 0.96
CA ASP A 19 -12.24 -3.70 -0.29
C ASP A 19 -11.04 -4.15 -1.14
N VAL A 20 -9.85 -3.60 -0.85
CA VAL A 20 -8.55 -4.06 -1.37
C VAL A 20 -7.88 -5.02 -0.39
N THR A 21 -7.71 -4.59 0.87
CA THR A 21 -6.80 -5.30 1.78
C THR A 21 -7.31 -6.65 2.27
N ARG A 22 -8.59 -6.99 2.07
CA ARG A 22 -9.11 -8.34 2.33
C ARG A 22 -8.54 -9.42 1.41
N TYR A 23 -7.97 -9.01 0.27
CA TYR A 23 -7.35 -9.92 -0.70
C TYR A 23 -5.82 -9.89 -0.61
N MET A 24 -5.25 -9.14 0.33
CA MET A 24 -3.81 -8.98 0.50
C MET A 24 -3.28 -9.89 1.61
N SER A 25 -1.99 -10.24 1.57
CA SER A 25 -1.32 -10.91 2.68
C SER A 25 -1.24 -10.00 3.91
N GLY A 26 -1.19 -10.57 5.12
CA GLY A 26 -1.38 -9.83 6.37
C GLY A 26 -0.50 -8.58 6.53
N ASN A 27 0.83 -8.71 6.39
CA ASN A 27 1.74 -7.57 6.52
C ASN A 27 1.52 -6.53 5.41
N MET A 28 1.28 -6.98 4.18
CA MET A 28 1.08 -6.08 3.04
C MET A 28 -0.24 -5.31 3.16
N ALA A 29 -1.30 -5.96 3.65
CA ALA A 29 -2.59 -5.37 3.99
C ALA A 29 -2.46 -4.27 5.06
N GLN A 30 -1.64 -4.51 6.09
CA GLN A 30 -1.40 -3.53 7.15
C GLN A 30 -0.57 -2.35 6.63
N ALA A 31 0.51 -2.62 5.90
CA ALA A 31 1.33 -1.57 5.29
C ALA A 31 0.49 -0.67 4.36
N PHE A 32 -0.35 -1.25 3.51
CA PHE A 32 -1.27 -0.52 2.64
C PHE A 32 -2.20 0.41 3.45
N GLN A 33 -2.82 -0.11 4.51
CA GLN A 33 -3.73 0.68 5.36
C GLN A 33 -3.03 1.88 5.99
N TYR A 34 -1.82 1.70 6.52
CA TYR A 34 -1.09 2.79 7.15
C TYR A 34 -0.63 3.84 6.14
N ILE A 35 -0.16 3.46 4.96
CA ILE A 35 0.23 4.41 3.91
C ILE A 35 -0.98 5.20 3.41
N TYR A 36 -2.09 4.53 3.16
CA TYR A 36 -3.32 5.19 2.74
C TYR A 36 -3.81 6.20 3.80
N ARG A 37 -3.76 5.81 5.07
CA ARG A 37 -4.23 6.61 6.21
C ARG A 37 -3.31 7.76 6.58
N ALA A 38 -2.01 7.70 6.28
CA ALA A 38 -1.02 8.66 6.74
C ALA A 38 -1.48 10.11 6.45
N GLY A 39 -1.52 10.97 7.48
CA GLY A 39 -1.99 12.36 7.36
C GLY A 39 -3.51 12.57 7.37
N ARG A 40 -4.32 11.51 7.53
CA ARG A 40 -5.82 11.60 7.55
C ARG A 40 -6.46 11.43 8.93
N LYS A 41 -5.77 10.79 9.88
CA LYS A 41 -6.32 10.50 11.23
C LYS A 41 -5.46 11.08 12.37
N GLY A 42 -4.15 11.16 12.16
CA GLY A 42 -3.17 11.54 13.17
C GLY A 42 -1.84 11.84 12.51
N ASP A 43 -0.74 11.66 13.25
CA ASP A 43 0.62 11.92 12.76
C ASP A 43 0.95 11.06 11.53
N GLU A 44 1.25 11.75 10.42
CA GLU A 44 1.69 11.12 9.17
C GLU A 44 2.97 10.29 9.41
N ALA A 45 3.94 10.82 10.15
CA ALA A 45 5.22 10.14 10.36
C ALA A 45 5.05 8.85 11.18
N GLU A 46 4.16 8.84 12.18
CA GLU A 46 3.83 7.63 12.93
C GLU A 46 3.20 6.54 12.04
N ASP A 47 2.26 6.91 11.18
CA ASP A 47 1.63 5.94 10.26
C ASP A 47 2.66 5.38 9.27
N LEU A 48 3.53 6.22 8.71
CA LEU A 48 4.58 5.74 7.81
C LEU A 48 5.61 4.85 8.52
N ARG A 49 5.95 5.13 9.78
CA ARG A 49 6.82 4.24 10.59
C ARG A 49 6.19 2.87 10.80
N LYS A 50 4.88 2.80 11.07
CA LYS A 50 4.15 1.53 11.16
C LYS A 50 4.16 0.79 9.83
N ALA A 51 3.93 1.49 8.72
CA ALA A 51 4.00 0.89 7.38
C ALA A 51 5.39 0.29 7.10
N VAL A 52 6.47 1.02 7.40
CA VAL A 52 7.84 0.53 7.24
C VAL A 52 8.08 -0.73 8.07
N ALA A 53 7.63 -0.77 9.32
CA ALA A 53 7.79 -1.94 10.19
C ALA A 53 7.13 -3.21 9.58
N PHE A 54 5.91 -3.09 9.06
CA PHE A 54 5.24 -4.23 8.39
C PHE A 54 5.94 -4.65 7.10
N LEU A 55 6.48 -3.71 6.33
CA LEU A 55 7.23 -4.03 5.10
C LEU A 55 8.56 -4.70 5.40
N GLU A 56 9.31 -4.23 6.40
CA GLU A 56 10.57 -4.84 6.84
C GLU A 56 10.33 -6.24 7.43
N ASP A 57 9.27 -6.41 8.23
CA ASP A 57 8.86 -7.71 8.74
C ASP A 57 8.49 -8.65 7.59
N TRP A 58 7.67 -8.19 6.63
CA TRP A 58 7.36 -8.98 5.44
C TRP A 58 8.65 -9.39 4.73
N VAL A 59 9.54 -8.46 4.36
CA VAL A 59 10.80 -8.73 3.65
C VAL A 59 11.67 -9.75 4.36
N SER A 60 11.79 -9.66 5.69
CA SER A 60 12.62 -10.58 6.50
C SER A 60 12.05 -11.99 6.64
N HIS A 61 10.77 -12.21 6.30
CA HIS A 61 10.10 -13.51 6.36
C HIS A 61 9.69 -14.01 4.95
N PRO A 62 10.64 -14.55 4.15
CA PRO A 62 10.37 -15.04 2.79
C PRO A 62 9.36 -16.17 2.71
N GLY A 63 9.21 -16.96 3.78
CA GLY A 63 8.26 -18.07 3.84
C GLY A 63 6.81 -17.68 4.10
N VAL A 64 6.52 -16.40 4.37
CA VAL A 64 5.13 -15.93 4.50
C VAL A 64 4.51 -15.86 3.10
N PRO A 65 3.40 -16.58 2.86
CA PRO A 65 2.78 -16.61 1.55
C PRO A 65 2.23 -15.24 1.17
N ARG A 66 2.36 -14.92 -0.11
CA ARG A 66 1.78 -13.75 -0.75
C ARG A 66 0.26 -13.90 -0.92
N ALA A 67 -0.40 -12.84 -1.39
CA ALA A 67 -1.75 -12.99 -1.89
C ALA A 67 -1.77 -13.87 -3.14
N VAL A 68 -2.63 -14.89 -3.14
CA VAL A 68 -2.88 -15.75 -4.28
C VAL A 68 -4.37 -15.68 -4.59
N LEU A 69 -4.70 -15.26 -5.80
CA LEU A 69 -6.07 -15.34 -6.28
C LEU A 69 -6.43 -16.81 -6.48
N PRO A 70 -7.66 -17.24 -6.12
CA PRO A 70 -8.13 -18.57 -6.45
C PRO A 70 -8.01 -18.84 -7.95
N GLU A 71 -7.62 -20.06 -8.31
CA GLU A 71 -7.58 -20.49 -9.71
C GLU A 71 -8.97 -20.32 -10.37
N GLY A 72 -8.99 -19.86 -11.62
CA GLY A 72 -10.23 -19.69 -12.40
C GLY A 72 -10.98 -18.37 -12.19
N ILE A 73 -10.45 -17.45 -11.37
CA ILE A 73 -10.92 -16.06 -11.35
C ILE A 73 -10.23 -15.31 -12.50
N GLU A 74 -10.98 -14.99 -13.56
CA GLU A 74 -10.46 -14.14 -14.64
C GLU A 74 -10.47 -12.65 -14.23
N PRO A 75 -9.45 -11.87 -14.62
CA PRO A 75 -9.47 -10.43 -14.45
C PRO A 75 -10.67 -9.81 -15.20
N THR A 76 -11.43 -8.95 -14.53
CA THR A 76 -12.54 -8.21 -15.15
C THR A 76 -12.04 -7.08 -16.05
N ASP A 77 -12.80 -6.70 -17.08
CA ASP A 77 -12.50 -5.60 -18.04
C ASP A 77 -12.50 -4.17 -17.43
N GLY A 78 -12.46 -4.02 -16.11
CA GLY A 78 -12.46 -2.75 -15.40
C GLY A 78 -11.21 -2.53 -14.53
N PRO A 79 -10.98 -1.31 -14.02
CA PRO A 79 -9.92 -1.06 -13.06
C PRO A 79 -10.13 -1.96 -11.84
N SER A 80 -9.05 -2.60 -11.37
CA SER A 80 -9.11 -3.37 -10.13
C SER A 80 -9.59 -2.48 -8.98
N VAL A 81 -10.21 -3.06 -7.95
CA VAL A 81 -10.62 -2.32 -6.75
C VAL A 81 -9.44 -1.51 -6.18
N GLY A 82 -8.22 -2.06 -6.27
CA GLY A 82 -6.97 -1.36 -5.95
C GLY A 82 -6.75 -0.11 -6.81
N GLY A 83 -6.86 -0.24 -8.13
CA GLY A 83 -6.76 0.88 -9.06
C GLY A 83 -7.79 1.97 -8.78
N SER A 84 -9.05 1.59 -8.53
CA SER A 84 -10.12 2.56 -8.23
C SER A 84 -9.87 3.33 -6.94
N ILE A 85 -9.38 2.68 -5.87
CA ILE A 85 -9.01 3.38 -4.63
C ILE A 85 -7.86 4.36 -4.85
N ILE A 86 -6.91 4.03 -5.71
CA ILE A 86 -5.75 4.87 -6.01
C ILE A 86 -6.15 6.08 -6.88
N ILE A 87 -7.07 5.89 -7.83
CA ILE A 87 -7.61 6.98 -8.67
C ILE A 87 -8.37 7.99 -7.82
N ASP A 88 -9.06 7.54 -6.77
CA ASP A 88 -9.80 8.41 -5.86
C ASP A 88 -8.94 9.09 -4.78
N LEU A 89 -7.61 9.01 -4.86
CA LEU A 89 -6.75 9.74 -3.93
C LEU A 89 -6.88 11.25 -4.17
N PRO A 90 -7.06 12.07 -3.12
CA PRO A 90 -7.04 13.52 -3.27
C PRO A 90 -5.67 13.98 -3.77
N ALA A 91 -5.61 15.12 -4.46
CA ALA A 91 -4.38 15.63 -5.06
C ALA A 91 -3.22 15.80 -4.03
N SER A 92 -3.53 16.12 -2.77
CA SER A 92 -2.56 16.21 -1.68
C SER A 92 -1.88 14.86 -1.34
N ASP A 93 -2.52 13.76 -1.70
CA ASP A 93 -2.10 12.38 -1.43
C ASP A 93 -1.54 11.67 -2.67
N CYS A 94 -1.41 12.35 -3.81
CA CYS A 94 -0.97 11.73 -5.07
C CYS A 94 0.42 11.07 -4.97
N TRP A 95 1.27 11.55 -4.06
CA TRP A 95 2.58 10.95 -3.77
C TRP A 95 2.48 9.50 -3.28
N LYS A 96 1.35 9.10 -2.69
CA LYS A 96 1.10 7.74 -2.20
C LYS A 96 0.78 6.76 -3.33
N ALA A 97 0.27 7.25 -4.47
CA ALA A 97 -0.28 6.41 -5.52
C ALA A 97 0.72 5.36 -6.01
N GLN A 98 1.93 5.80 -6.40
CA GLN A 98 2.95 4.89 -6.91
C GLN A 98 3.41 3.86 -5.85
N THR A 99 3.48 4.28 -4.60
CA THR A 99 3.84 3.42 -3.46
C THR A 99 2.79 2.34 -3.23
N LEU A 100 1.50 2.70 -3.26
CA LEU A 100 0.38 1.76 -3.09
C LEU A 100 0.30 0.77 -4.26
N ILE A 101 0.53 1.23 -5.50
CA ILE A 101 0.62 0.35 -6.68
C ILE A 101 1.71 -0.70 -6.49
N ARG A 102 2.91 -0.27 -6.09
CA ARG A 102 4.04 -1.18 -5.88
C ARG A 102 3.77 -2.22 -4.80
N ILE A 103 3.07 -1.85 -3.73
CA ILE A 103 2.66 -2.77 -2.67
C ILE A 103 1.68 -3.82 -3.19
N ILE A 104 0.67 -3.43 -3.96
CA ILE A 104 -0.28 -4.37 -4.59
C ILE A 104 0.49 -5.33 -5.51
N SER A 105 1.35 -4.81 -6.39
CA SER A 105 2.15 -5.64 -7.30
C SER A 105 3.06 -6.60 -6.55
N ALA A 106 3.76 -6.14 -5.51
CA ALA A 106 4.66 -6.97 -4.71
C ALA A 106 3.94 -8.12 -3.99
N ASP A 107 2.69 -7.92 -3.60
CA ASP A 107 1.88 -8.91 -2.88
C ASP A 107 1.13 -9.86 -3.81
N SER A 108 0.81 -9.44 -5.05
CA SER A 108 -0.08 -10.19 -5.94
C SER A 108 0.65 -10.93 -7.05
N TYR A 109 1.87 -10.51 -7.41
CA TYR A 109 2.55 -10.97 -8.60
C TYR A 109 3.92 -11.60 -8.32
N GLU A 110 4.20 -12.69 -9.01
CA GLU A 110 5.52 -13.33 -9.11
C GLU A 110 5.63 -13.91 -10.51
N GLY A 111 6.78 -13.73 -11.17
CA GLY A 111 6.94 -14.11 -12.58
C GLY A 111 7.95 -13.23 -13.30
N GLU A 112 7.61 -12.79 -14.50
CA GLU A 112 8.46 -11.95 -15.35
C GLU A 112 7.79 -10.59 -15.57
N SER A 113 8.58 -9.53 -15.57
CA SER A 113 8.13 -8.22 -16.00
C SER A 113 7.71 -8.24 -17.47
N LEU A 114 7.06 -7.17 -17.94
CA LEU A 114 6.77 -6.99 -19.37
C LEU A 114 8.02 -7.02 -20.26
N SER A 115 9.20 -6.75 -19.69
CA SER A 115 10.48 -6.83 -20.39
C SER A 115 11.15 -8.21 -20.31
N GLY A 116 10.50 -9.21 -19.70
CA GLY A 116 11.04 -10.56 -19.52
C GLY A 116 12.05 -10.67 -18.36
N GLU A 117 12.15 -9.66 -17.49
CA GLU A 117 13.04 -9.71 -16.33
C GLU A 117 12.33 -10.37 -15.13
N PRO A 118 13.01 -11.19 -14.32
CA PRO A 118 12.40 -11.76 -13.12
C PRO A 118 11.83 -10.68 -12.18
N PHE A 119 10.53 -10.73 -11.93
CA PHE A 119 9.87 -9.87 -10.96
C PHE A 119 9.99 -10.46 -9.56
N CYS A 120 10.52 -9.68 -8.63
CA CYS A 120 10.57 -10.03 -7.22
C CYS A 120 9.95 -8.92 -6.38
N GLY A 121 8.75 -9.17 -5.85
CA GLY A 121 8.03 -8.22 -5.01
C GLY A 121 8.84 -7.77 -3.79
N ARG A 122 9.63 -8.68 -3.19
CA ARG A 122 10.53 -8.36 -2.07
C ARG A 122 11.65 -7.41 -2.47
N ALA A 123 12.22 -7.58 -3.66
CA ALA A 123 13.21 -6.67 -4.18
C ALA A 123 12.61 -5.29 -4.46
N LEU A 124 11.40 -5.24 -5.06
CA LEU A 124 10.66 -4.00 -5.30
C LEU A 124 10.39 -3.25 -3.99
N VAL A 125 9.91 -3.95 -2.96
CA VAL A 125 9.65 -3.33 -1.64
C VAL A 125 10.94 -2.76 -1.04
N THR A 126 12.02 -3.54 -1.07
CA THR A 126 13.30 -3.18 -0.47
C THR A 126 13.95 -1.98 -1.17
N LYS A 127 13.91 -1.94 -2.51
CA LYS A 127 14.61 -0.93 -3.31
C LYS A 127 13.77 0.32 -3.55
N ASP A 128 12.46 0.19 -3.70
CA ASP A 128 11.62 1.24 -4.28
C ASP A 128 10.46 1.70 -3.39
N VAL A 129 10.12 0.98 -2.33
CA VAL A 129 9.02 1.33 -1.42
C VAL A 129 9.57 1.83 -0.09
N ILE A 130 10.35 1.01 0.63
CA ILE A 130 10.90 1.37 1.95
C ILE A 130 11.70 2.68 1.90
N PRO A 131 12.60 2.91 0.93
CA PRO A 131 13.38 4.16 0.87
C PRO A 131 12.52 5.40 0.67
N VAL A 132 11.44 5.32 -0.12
CA VAL A 132 10.50 6.43 -0.33
C VAL A 132 9.80 6.80 0.97
N LEU A 133 9.32 5.79 1.71
CA LEU A 133 8.67 6.01 3.00
C LEU A 133 9.64 6.60 4.04
N LYS A 134 10.86 6.05 4.14
CA LYS A 134 11.90 6.56 5.04
C LYS A 134 12.30 8.00 4.71
N LYS A 135 12.41 8.35 3.42
CA LYS A 135 12.68 9.72 2.98
C LYS A 135 11.55 10.66 3.43
N ARG A 136 10.29 10.29 3.22
CA ARG A 136 9.13 11.10 3.64
C ARG A 136 9.07 11.28 5.15
N ILE A 137 9.36 10.23 5.94
CA ILE A 137 9.47 10.33 7.40
C ILE A 137 10.54 11.35 7.80
N ALA A 138 11.72 11.32 7.16
CA ALA A 138 12.78 12.27 7.43
C ALA A 138 12.39 13.72 7.07
N GLU A 139 11.68 13.91 5.94
CA GLU A 139 11.14 15.22 5.55
C GLU A 139 10.16 15.77 6.58
N LEU A 140 9.28 14.92 7.13
CA LEU A 140 8.32 15.32 8.17
C LEU A 140 9.00 15.66 9.51
N GLY A 141 10.09 14.97 9.85
CA GLY A 141 10.88 15.25 11.06
C GLY A 141 11.79 16.48 10.96
N GLY A 142 12.07 16.97 9.75
CA GLY A 142 12.82 18.21 9.51
C GLY A 142 11.96 19.48 9.48
N VAL A 143 10.65 19.38 9.75
CA VAL A 143 9.72 20.52 9.76
C VAL A 143 9.65 21.23 11.12
N ASP A 144 10.21 20.63 12.18
CA ASP A 144 10.26 21.21 13.53
C ASP A 144 11.69 21.63 13.91
N ASP A 145 12.16 22.77 13.40
CA ASP A 145 13.28 23.54 13.97
C ASP A 145 13.22 25.01 13.51
N SER A 146 12.01 25.57 13.49
CA SER A 146 11.80 27.00 13.22
C SER A 146 10.62 27.50 14.05
N ASN A 147 10.85 27.63 15.35
CA ASN A 147 10.10 28.55 16.21
C ASN A 147 11.01 29.13 17.29
#